data_AF-A0AAU5SCP5-F1
#
_entry.id   AF-A0AAU5SCP5-F1
#
_cell.length_a   1.000
_cell.length_b   1.000
_cell.length_c   1.000
_cell.angle_alpha   90.00
_cell.angle_beta   90.00
_cell.angle_gamma   90.00
#
_symmetry.space_group_name_H-M   'P 1'
#
loop_
_entity.id
_entity.type
_entity.pdbx_description
1 polymer ?
#
loop_
_entity_poly.entity_id
_entity_poly.type
_entity_poly.pdbx_seq_one_letter_code
_entity_poly.pdbx_strand_id
1 'polypeptide(L)'
;MPAEPAPEPAPAAGSDADRASAPEGGAAADDTAAAPPDGIAAAAEDTSQAGAVSEADGTGLADTQESPHTENTENAGSPEATTDTSGSPGDRTRRGARGWTVAGTAVAVAAAITAGVLATGGGHHATHPAAAAASDGLRHTAVDVSPSTCGRGWGATQKPHAGTQAFDLHNSAASATEVYLKDPSTGRLFAEIEGLAPGTTRSMVVDLGSGRYAFECQQEDTDSVTGPTVTVPGKAPQGPSSLPVTVHDLIPPTLDYQKWINARMAELSTDTGVLKSDIDRGDLTAARRDWLTGHLVYERMGAAYDTFGDADGVINGTTAIGRDPLKDPDFTGFHRIEYGLWHGESAKSLRGQAATLDKAVKALRSQWTTQQMDPANMGLRAHEIIENAEQFELTGRTDYGSGTNLATASANIDGTREILAKLRPLLAARDSGLARLDASLDRAQAYLKSLDHKGTWTALDRLTRAQREQVNADFGDLLEQLAPVAAIFDVRRTV
;
A
#
# COMPACT_ATOMS: atom_id res chain seq x y z
N MET A 1 -54.46 -6.69 51.83
CA MET A 1 -55.69 -6.47 51.04
C MET A 1 -55.81 -4.96 50.79
N PRO A 2 -56.09 -4.53 49.56
CA PRO A 2 -55.39 -3.39 48.97
C PRO A 2 -56.08 -2.04 49.17
N ALA A 3 -55.25 -1.01 48.99
CA ALA A 3 -55.48 0.41 49.21
C ALA A 3 -55.92 1.15 47.94
N GLU A 4 -56.79 2.13 48.16
CA GLU A 4 -57.03 3.35 47.36
C GLU A 4 -56.16 4.50 47.94
N PRO A 5 -56.14 5.71 47.36
CA PRO A 5 -56.19 6.11 45.94
C PRO A 5 -55.06 7.12 45.59
N ALA A 6 -55.06 7.60 44.34
CA ALA A 6 -54.33 8.76 43.77
C ALA A 6 -54.64 10.09 44.54
N PRO A 7 -53.98 11.26 44.33
CA PRO A 7 -53.34 11.75 43.09
C PRO A 7 -52.04 12.59 43.25
N GLU A 8 -51.47 13.02 42.11
CA GLU A 8 -50.32 13.95 41.99
C GLU A 8 -50.54 15.30 42.71
N PRO A 9 -49.44 15.96 43.13
CA PRO A 9 -49.41 17.42 43.18
C PRO A 9 -48.23 18.03 42.41
N ALA A 10 -48.48 19.24 41.91
CA ALA A 10 -47.50 20.20 41.42
C ALA A 10 -47.12 21.23 42.54
N PRO A 11 -46.36 22.31 42.27
CA PRO A 11 -45.12 22.71 42.96
C PRO A 11 -45.27 23.80 44.05
N ALA A 12 -44.24 24.05 44.87
CA ALA A 12 -44.13 25.28 45.69
C ALA A 12 -42.68 25.63 46.11
N ALA A 13 -42.44 26.94 46.24
CA ALA A 13 -41.20 27.64 46.61
C ALA A 13 -41.20 28.14 48.08
N GLY A 14 -40.03 28.59 48.56
CA GLY A 14 -39.78 29.38 49.79
C GLY A 14 -38.49 28.93 50.52
N SER A 15 -37.62 29.75 51.13
CA SER A 15 -37.59 31.18 51.49
C SER A 15 -36.19 31.60 52.00
N ASP A 16 -35.91 32.91 51.95
CA ASP A 16 -34.90 33.81 52.59
C ASP A 16 -34.29 33.40 53.96
N ALA A 17 -33.15 33.90 54.51
CA ALA A 17 -32.18 34.98 54.28
C ALA A 17 -30.91 34.74 55.16
N ASP A 18 -29.74 35.34 54.86
CA ASP A 18 -29.11 36.46 55.63
C ASP A 18 -27.55 36.58 55.54
N ARG A 19 -27.07 37.83 55.37
CA ARG A 19 -25.70 38.42 55.53
C ARG A 19 -24.52 37.99 54.62
N ALA A 20 -23.61 38.85 54.14
CA ALA A 20 -23.41 40.31 54.21
C ALA A 20 -22.33 40.77 53.18
N SER A 21 -22.60 41.92 52.55
CA SER A 21 -21.71 43.07 52.23
C SER A 21 -20.36 42.91 51.49
N ALA A 22 -20.29 43.54 50.31
CA ALA A 22 -19.08 44.08 49.67
C ALA A 22 -18.51 45.29 50.45
N PRO A 23 -17.33 45.82 50.04
CA PRO A 23 -17.40 47.11 49.36
C PRO A 23 -16.46 47.29 48.16
N GLU A 24 -16.89 48.19 47.28
CA GLU A 24 -16.12 48.83 46.21
C GLU A 24 -15.08 49.82 46.75
N GLY A 25 -14.08 50.16 45.92
CA GLY A 25 -13.24 51.34 46.09
C GLY A 25 -11.97 51.33 45.23
N GLY A 26 -11.99 52.02 44.09
CA GLY A 26 -10.81 52.29 43.27
C GLY A 26 -10.10 53.60 43.65
N ALA A 27 -8.80 53.69 43.31
CA ALA A 27 -8.11 54.92 42.92
C ALA A 27 -6.68 54.63 42.39
N ALA A 28 -6.42 55.08 41.16
CA ALA A 28 -5.22 55.65 40.53
C ALA A 28 -3.79 55.38 41.07
N ALA A 29 -2.84 55.00 40.19
CA ALA A 29 -1.86 55.90 39.52
C ALA A 29 -0.63 55.14 38.95
N ASP A 30 -0.18 55.56 37.75
CA ASP A 30 1.16 55.47 37.09
C ASP A 30 1.90 54.11 37.01
N ASP A 31 2.62 53.71 35.95
CA ASP A 31 3.46 54.52 35.06
C ASP A 31 3.87 53.75 33.78
N THR A 32 4.09 54.52 32.71
CA THR A 32 4.96 54.28 31.53
C THR A 32 4.82 53.06 30.61
N ALA A 33 4.36 53.35 29.39
CA ALA A 33 4.72 52.67 28.14
C ALA A 33 6.12 53.09 27.67
N ALA A 34 6.89 52.14 27.12
CA ALA A 34 8.04 52.42 26.27
C ALA A 34 8.05 51.43 25.09
N ALA A 35 7.99 51.98 23.88
CA ALA A 35 8.40 51.33 22.63
C ALA A 35 9.81 51.85 22.23
N PRO A 36 10.34 51.48 21.06
CA PRO A 36 11.43 50.53 20.80
C PRO A 36 12.78 51.25 20.54
N PRO A 37 13.78 50.62 19.88
CA PRO A 37 13.91 51.00 18.47
C PRO A 37 14.43 49.92 17.50
N ASP A 38 14.15 50.20 16.23
CA ASP A 38 14.69 49.62 15.01
C ASP A 38 16.21 49.81 14.81
N GLY A 39 16.78 48.89 14.03
CA GLY A 39 17.71 49.25 12.94
C GLY A 39 19.18 48.85 13.11
N ILE A 40 19.69 48.02 12.17
CA ILE A 40 20.48 48.47 10.99
C ILE A 40 21.28 47.29 10.38
N ALA A 41 21.05 47.13 9.07
CA ALA A 41 21.92 46.79 7.94
C ALA A 41 22.80 45.52 7.86
N ALA A 42 22.65 44.93 6.67
CA ALA A 42 23.55 44.13 5.87
C ALA A 42 25.05 44.47 5.93
N ALA A 43 25.88 43.43 5.80
CA ALA A 43 27.11 43.46 5.02
C ALA A 43 27.44 42.05 4.49
N ALA A 44 27.65 41.98 3.18
CA ALA A 44 28.27 40.88 2.47
C ALA A 44 29.75 41.24 2.24
N GLU A 45 30.65 40.29 2.44
CA GLU A 45 32.01 40.24 1.87
C GLU A 45 32.33 38.74 1.69
N ASP A 46 32.32 38.19 0.47
CA ASP A 46 33.42 38.18 -0.51
C ASP A 46 34.74 37.65 0.06
N THR A 47 35.10 36.43 -0.32
CA THR A 47 36.49 36.10 -0.68
C THR A 47 36.48 35.07 -1.80
N SER A 48 36.59 35.58 -3.03
CA SER A 48 37.18 34.87 -4.15
C SER A 48 38.70 34.72 -3.96
N GLN A 49 39.25 33.54 -4.28
CA GLN A 49 40.43 33.45 -5.15
C GLN A 49 40.67 32.03 -5.68
N ALA A 50 40.91 31.98 -6.99
CA ALA A 50 41.20 30.82 -7.81
C ALA A 50 42.71 30.56 -7.94
N GLY A 51 43.06 29.34 -8.35
CA GLY A 51 44.38 28.93 -8.85
C GLY A 51 44.49 27.41 -8.87
N ALA A 52 44.06 26.74 -9.96
CA ALA A 52 44.87 26.36 -11.13
C ALA A 52 45.63 25.02 -10.98
N VAL A 53 45.10 24.01 -11.68
CA VAL A 53 45.73 22.88 -12.42
C VAL A 53 47.15 22.40 -12.06
N SER A 54 47.27 21.09 -11.83
CA SER A 54 48.32 20.23 -12.41
C SER A 54 47.83 18.79 -12.57
N GLU A 55 48.01 18.26 -13.78
CA GLU A 55 47.91 16.84 -14.15
C GLU A 55 49.04 16.02 -13.49
N ALA A 56 48.78 14.73 -13.19
CA ALA A 56 49.71 13.61 -13.40
C ALA A 56 49.03 12.26 -13.12
N ASP A 57 49.34 11.31 -14.00
CA ASP A 57 48.85 9.93 -14.17
C ASP A 57 48.92 8.98 -12.97
N GLY A 58 48.13 7.90 -13.02
CA GLY A 58 48.50 6.63 -12.36
C GLY A 58 47.39 5.64 -12.04
N THR A 59 46.93 4.90 -13.05
CA THR A 59 46.55 3.45 -13.04
C THR A 59 46.07 2.77 -11.75
N GLY A 60 44.90 2.10 -11.82
CA GLY A 60 44.57 1.02 -10.87
C GLY A 60 43.13 0.50 -10.96
N LEU A 61 42.92 -0.49 -11.83
CA LEU A 61 41.72 -1.34 -11.91
C LEU A 61 41.46 -2.10 -10.59
N ALA A 62 40.21 -2.16 -10.15
CA ALA A 62 39.70 -3.28 -9.36
C ALA A 62 38.17 -3.38 -9.51
N ASP A 63 37.75 -4.35 -10.34
CA ASP A 63 36.40 -4.93 -10.39
C ASP A 63 35.95 -5.36 -8.99
N THR A 64 34.67 -5.12 -8.67
CA THR A 64 34.02 -5.80 -7.55
C THR A 64 33.12 -6.89 -8.11
N GLN A 65 33.58 -8.11 -7.91
CA GLN A 65 33.05 -9.34 -8.46
C GLN A 65 31.87 -9.85 -7.61
N GLU A 66 30.79 -10.14 -8.30
CA GLU A 66 29.61 -10.92 -7.93
C GLU A 66 30.01 -12.25 -7.25
N SER A 67 29.39 -12.59 -6.11
CA SER A 67 29.59 -13.88 -5.44
C SER A 67 28.46 -14.85 -5.78
N PRO A 68 28.75 -16.08 -6.24
CA PRO A 68 27.72 -17.00 -6.75
C PRO A 68 27.16 -17.94 -5.69
N HIS A 69 25.91 -18.34 -5.95
CA HIS A 69 25.20 -19.44 -5.31
C HIS A 69 25.98 -20.78 -5.40
N THR A 70 26.09 -21.48 -4.28
CA THR A 70 26.58 -22.87 -4.23
C THR A 70 25.43 -23.86 -4.38
N GLU A 71 25.38 -24.49 -5.55
CA GLU A 71 24.71 -25.75 -5.84
C GLU A 71 25.59 -26.90 -5.32
N ASN A 72 25.05 -27.80 -4.49
CA ASN A 72 25.73 -29.03 -4.10
C ASN A 72 24.98 -30.24 -4.67
N THR A 73 25.57 -30.86 -5.69
CA THR A 73 25.31 -32.24 -6.08
C THR A 73 26.46 -33.10 -5.57
N GLU A 74 26.16 -34.17 -4.82
CA GLU A 74 26.97 -35.39 -4.85
C GLU A 74 26.19 -36.62 -4.40
N ASN A 75 26.67 -37.75 -4.87
CA ASN A 75 25.95 -38.95 -5.27
C ASN A 75 26.30 -40.15 -4.37
N ALA A 76 25.51 -41.22 -4.54
CA ALA A 76 25.80 -42.63 -4.28
C ALA A 76 25.49 -43.25 -2.91
N GLY A 77 24.68 -44.33 -2.97
CA GLY A 77 24.89 -45.52 -2.12
C GLY A 77 23.62 -46.16 -1.54
N SER A 78 22.95 -47.05 -2.28
CA SER A 78 22.19 -48.16 -1.67
C SER A 78 23.15 -49.23 -1.17
N PRO A 79 22.79 -50.01 -0.13
CA PRO A 79 22.23 -51.33 -0.42
C PRO A 79 21.07 -51.79 0.51
N GLU A 80 20.52 -52.92 0.09
CA GLU A 80 19.34 -53.70 0.51
C GLU A 80 19.23 -54.21 1.96
N ALA A 81 18.03 -54.77 2.20
CA ALA A 81 17.60 -55.79 3.16
C ALA A 81 16.89 -55.23 4.40
N THR A 82 15.69 -55.68 4.80
CA THR A 82 15.25 -57.08 4.93
C THR A 82 13.73 -57.23 4.83
N THR A 83 13.37 -58.40 4.30
CA THR A 83 12.11 -59.16 4.41
C THR A 83 11.39 -59.07 5.76
N ASP A 84 10.05 -59.06 5.72
CA ASP A 84 9.28 -59.90 6.65
C ASP A 84 8.02 -60.47 5.99
N THR A 85 7.72 -61.74 6.30
CA THR A 85 6.75 -62.60 5.61
C THR A 85 5.71 -63.12 6.60
N SER A 86 4.47 -63.29 6.11
CA SER A 86 3.48 -64.30 6.51
C SER A 86 2.43 -63.98 7.59
N GLY A 87 1.15 -64.16 7.25
CA GLY A 87 0.06 -64.30 8.24
C GLY A 87 -1.40 -64.21 7.73
N SER A 88 -1.82 -65.20 6.93
CA SER A 88 -3.19 -65.60 6.44
C SER A 88 -4.37 -65.59 7.46
N PRO A 89 -5.63 -66.03 7.14
CA PRO A 89 -6.57 -65.75 6.03
C PRO A 89 -8.08 -65.61 6.44
N GLY A 90 -8.96 -65.29 5.47
CA GLY A 90 -10.44 -65.49 5.53
C GLY A 90 -11.21 -64.15 5.47
N ASP A 91 -12.20 -63.91 4.62
CA ASP A 91 -13.27 -64.80 4.19
C ASP A 91 -13.84 -64.39 2.81
N ARG A 92 -14.49 -65.35 2.15
CA ARG A 92 -15.05 -65.26 0.80
C ARG A 92 -16.47 -64.70 0.82
N THR A 93 -16.75 -63.67 0.01
CA THR A 93 -18.05 -63.56 -0.67
C THR A 93 -17.90 -62.94 -2.06
N ARG A 94 -18.15 -63.77 -3.10
CA ARG A 94 -18.40 -63.34 -4.48
C ARG A 94 -19.85 -62.88 -4.63
N ARG A 95 -20.08 -61.76 -5.33
CA ARG A 95 -20.92 -61.62 -6.55
C ARG A 95 -21.17 -60.14 -6.86
N GLY A 96 -21.06 -59.79 -8.14
CA GLY A 96 -21.66 -58.56 -8.69
C GLY A 96 -20.81 -57.87 -9.75
N ALA A 97 -20.75 -58.43 -10.95
CA ALA A 97 -20.16 -57.78 -12.11
C ALA A 97 -21.03 -56.60 -12.58
N ARG A 98 -20.38 -55.49 -12.94
CA ARG A 98 -20.74 -54.60 -14.06
C ARG A 98 -19.59 -53.58 -14.22
N GLY A 99 -18.74 -53.83 -15.22
CA GLY A 99 -17.70 -52.87 -15.61
C GLY A 99 -18.31 -51.67 -16.31
N TRP A 100 -17.49 -50.62 -16.48
CA TRP A 100 -17.45 -49.67 -17.60
C TRP A 100 -16.00 -49.21 -17.73
N THR A 101 -15.41 -49.41 -18.91
CA THR A 101 -14.07 -48.97 -19.30
C THR A 101 -14.17 -47.58 -19.93
N VAL A 102 -13.40 -46.61 -19.44
CA VAL A 102 -13.16 -45.32 -20.12
C VAL A 102 -11.87 -45.45 -20.91
N ALA A 103 -11.96 -45.35 -22.24
CA ALA A 103 -10.83 -45.31 -23.15
C ALA A 103 -10.33 -43.86 -23.28
N GLY A 104 -9.05 -43.63 -23.00
CA GLY A 104 -8.36 -42.37 -23.29
C GLY A 104 -7.82 -42.39 -24.72
N THR A 105 -8.18 -41.37 -25.52
CA THR A 105 -7.61 -41.13 -26.84
C THR A 105 -6.65 -39.94 -26.79
N ALA A 106 -5.36 -40.21 -27.02
CA ALA A 106 -4.35 -39.20 -27.32
C ALA A 106 -4.38 -38.88 -28.83
N VAL A 107 -4.43 -37.59 -29.18
CA VAL A 107 -4.32 -37.11 -30.57
C VAL A 107 -2.96 -36.47 -30.75
N ALA A 108 -2.14 -37.04 -31.63
CA ALA A 108 -0.86 -36.51 -32.07
C ALA A 108 -1.08 -35.43 -33.16
N VAL A 109 -0.40 -34.28 -33.04
CA VAL A 109 -0.38 -33.22 -34.05
C VAL A 109 0.89 -33.36 -34.88
N ALA A 110 0.73 -33.52 -36.20
CA ALA A 110 1.80 -33.61 -37.17
C ALA A 110 2.24 -32.21 -37.64
N ALA A 111 3.55 -31.95 -37.66
CA ALA A 111 4.16 -30.77 -38.26
C ALA A 111 4.31 -30.96 -39.77
N ALA A 112 3.80 -30.03 -40.57
CA ALA A 112 3.99 -29.97 -42.01
C ALA A 112 4.94 -28.82 -42.37
N ILE A 113 6.16 -29.16 -42.76
CA ILE A 113 7.12 -28.26 -43.41
C ILE A 113 6.72 -28.16 -44.88
N THR A 114 6.47 -26.96 -45.38
CA THR A 114 6.42 -26.69 -46.83
C THR A 114 7.48 -25.68 -47.21
N ALA A 115 8.44 -26.14 -48.00
CA ALA A 115 9.41 -25.31 -48.72
C ALA A 115 8.77 -24.82 -50.03
N GLY A 116 8.87 -23.51 -50.29
CA GLY A 116 8.53 -22.87 -51.55
C GLY A 116 9.66 -21.92 -51.95
N VAL A 117 10.13 -22.04 -53.19
CA VAL A 117 11.38 -21.48 -53.72
C VAL A 117 11.07 -20.46 -54.84
N LEU A 118 11.95 -19.45 -54.98
CA LEU A 118 12.21 -18.47 -56.06
C LEU A 118 11.43 -17.12 -56.07
N ALA A 119 12.16 -16.01 -55.90
CA ALA A 119 12.63 -15.16 -57.01
C ALA A 119 13.37 -13.90 -56.50
N THR A 120 14.44 -13.55 -57.20
CA THR A 120 15.32 -12.39 -56.98
C THR A 120 14.74 -11.08 -57.49
N GLY A 121 14.92 -9.98 -56.75
CA GLY A 121 15.04 -8.62 -57.32
C GLY A 121 14.24 -7.51 -56.64
N GLY A 122 14.96 -6.51 -56.11
CA GLY A 122 14.52 -5.10 -56.09
C GLY A 122 13.95 -4.53 -54.79
N GLY A 123 14.71 -3.62 -54.15
CA GLY A 123 14.20 -2.49 -53.35
C GLY A 123 13.65 -2.80 -51.96
N HIS A 124 14.45 -2.57 -50.92
CA HIS A 124 13.97 -2.54 -49.53
C HIS A 124 13.15 -1.27 -49.26
N HIS A 125 11.83 -1.35 -49.47
CA HIS A 125 10.88 -0.62 -48.65
C HIS A 125 10.28 -1.63 -47.67
N ALA A 126 10.67 -1.54 -46.40
CA ALA A 126 10.07 -2.32 -45.33
C ALA A 126 8.61 -1.88 -45.17
N THR A 127 7.68 -2.63 -45.75
CA THR A 127 6.26 -2.55 -45.41
C THR A 127 6.09 -3.25 -44.07
N HIS A 128 5.83 -2.47 -43.01
CA HIS A 128 5.47 -3.01 -41.71
C HIS A 128 4.20 -3.89 -41.82
N PRO A 129 4.16 -5.08 -41.20
CA PRO A 129 2.93 -5.84 -41.11
C PRO A 129 1.93 -5.02 -40.29
N ALA A 130 0.75 -4.78 -40.86
CA ALA A 130 -0.36 -4.14 -40.15
C ALA A 130 -0.72 -4.99 -38.93
N ALA A 131 -0.67 -4.38 -37.74
CA ALA A 131 -1.21 -5.00 -36.54
C ALA A 131 -2.67 -5.42 -36.80
N ALA A 132 -3.03 -6.64 -36.39
CA ALA A 132 -4.41 -7.09 -36.45
C ALA A 132 -5.28 -6.12 -35.64
N ALA A 133 -6.38 -5.61 -36.24
CA ALA A 133 -7.29 -4.70 -35.56
C ALA A 133 -7.81 -5.35 -34.27
N ALA A 134 -7.70 -4.62 -33.15
CA ALA A 134 -8.26 -5.07 -31.88
C ALA A 134 -9.78 -5.27 -32.03
N SER A 135 -10.32 -6.35 -31.46
CA SER A 135 -11.74 -6.68 -31.54
C SER A 135 -12.57 -6.07 -30.41
N ASP A 136 -12.15 -4.92 -29.88
CA ASP A 136 -12.80 -4.24 -28.74
C ASP A 136 -13.97 -3.33 -29.17
N GLY A 137 -14.19 -3.19 -30.48
CA GLY A 137 -15.27 -2.36 -31.04
C GLY A 137 -14.97 -0.87 -31.00
N LEU A 138 -13.79 -0.46 -30.52
CA LEU A 138 -13.33 0.92 -30.54
C LEU A 138 -12.63 1.24 -31.86
N ARG A 139 -12.56 2.52 -32.20
CA ARG A 139 -11.75 2.99 -33.32
C ARG A 139 -10.39 3.40 -32.78
N HIS A 140 -9.36 2.72 -33.29
CA HIS A 140 -7.98 2.97 -32.89
C HIS A 140 -7.34 4.06 -33.73
N THR A 141 -6.65 4.97 -33.07
CA THR A 141 -5.80 5.99 -33.70
C THR A 141 -4.34 5.63 -33.47
N ALA A 142 -3.60 5.34 -34.54
CA ALA A 142 -2.16 5.11 -34.44
C ALA A 142 -1.44 6.41 -34.08
N VAL A 143 -0.57 6.34 -33.08
CA VAL A 143 0.25 7.46 -32.60
C VAL A 143 1.69 6.99 -32.49
N ASP A 144 2.60 7.75 -33.10
CA ASP A 144 4.03 7.47 -33.04
C ASP A 144 4.65 8.11 -31.79
N VAL A 145 5.55 7.36 -31.17
CA VAL A 145 6.23 7.70 -29.91
C VAL A 145 7.74 7.66 -30.17
N SER A 146 8.35 8.84 -30.26
CA SER A 146 9.80 9.03 -30.27
C SER A 146 10.14 10.48 -29.93
N PRO A 147 11.41 10.82 -29.65
CA PRO A 147 11.83 12.20 -29.41
C PRO A 147 11.57 13.16 -30.58
N SER A 148 11.37 12.65 -31.80
CA SER A 148 11.17 13.48 -33.00
C SER A 148 9.74 13.47 -33.56
N THR A 149 8.91 12.54 -33.07
CA THR A 149 7.60 12.26 -33.65
C THR A 149 6.50 12.07 -32.62
N CYS A 150 6.77 12.31 -31.32
CA CYS A 150 5.80 12.16 -30.25
C CYS A 150 4.43 12.77 -30.61
N GLY A 151 3.36 11.96 -30.47
CA GLY A 151 1.99 12.38 -30.72
C GLY A 151 1.60 12.46 -32.21
N ARG A 152 2.53 12.22 -33.14
CA ARG A 152 2.24 12.24 -34.58
C ARG A 152 1.27 11.11 -34.93
N GLY A 153 0.23 11.46 -35.70
CA GLY A 153 -0.84 10.53 -36.11
C GLY A 153 -2.20 10.97 -35.59
N TRP A 154 -2.25 11.54 -34.38
CA TRP A 154 -3.49 12.10 -33.85
C TRP A 154 -3.87 13.40 -34.56
N GLY A 155 -5.12 13.49 -35.03
CA GLY A 155 -5.62 14.64 -35.78
C GLY A 155 -5.23 14.67 -37.26
N ALA A 156 -4.33 13.78 -37.71
CA ALA A 156 -3.87 13.74 -39.10
C ALA A 156 -4.86 13.06 -40.04
N THR A 157 -5.45 11.95 -39.60
CA THR A 157 -6.38 11.13 -40.40
C THR A 157 -7.83 11.21 -39.91
N GLN A 158 -8.04 11.71 -38.69
CA GLN A 158 -9.33 11.72 -38.03
C GLN A 158 -9.56 13.01 -37.25
N LYS A 159 -10.81 13.47 -37.20
CA LYS A 159 -11.19 14.61 -36.38
C LYS A 159 -11.24 14.19 -34.90
N PRO A 160 -10.52 14.88 -34.01
CA PRO A 160 -10.65 14.67 -32.57
C PRO A 160 -12.10 14.90 -32.12
N HIS A 161 -12.56 14.07 -31.19
CA HIS A 161 -13.93 14.09 -30.68
C HIS A 161 -13.92 13.77 -29.18
N ALA A 162 -15.02 14.08 -28.50
CA ALA A 162 -15.19 13.71 -27.09
C ALA A 162 -15.70 12.26 -26.97
N GLY A 163 -15.54 11.68 -25.79
CA GLY A 163 -15.87 10.30 -25.46
C GLY A 163 -14.65 9.38 -25.45
N THR A 164 -14.90 8.08 -25.29
CA THR A 164 -13.90 7.03 -25.28
C THR A 164 -13.13 6.96 -26.60
N GLN A 165 -11.82 7.14 -26.53
CA GLN A 165 -10.88 7.01 -27.64
C GLN A 165 -9.81 5.99 -27.31
N ALA A 166 -9.44 5.18 -28.31
CA ALA A 166 -8.33 4.24 -28.24
C ALA A 166 -7.16 4.73 -29.10
N PHE A 167 -5.98 4.81 -28.50
CA PHE A 167 -4.74 5.18 -29.17
C PHE A 167 -3.78 3.99 -29.18
N ASP A 168 -3.33 3.59 -30.37
CA ASP A 168 -2.28 2.59 -30.51
C ASP A 168 -0.94 3.32 -30.53
N LEU A 169 -0.27 3.35 -29.38
CA LEU A 169 1.01 4.02 -29.20
C LEU A 169 2.13 3.10 -29.65
N HIS A 170 2.80 3.43 -30.75
CA HIS A 170 3.95 2.68 -31.27
C HIS A 170 5.25 3.38 -30.92
N ASN A 171 6.15 2.71 -30.21
CA ASN A 171 7.48 3.25 -29.91
C ASN A 171 8.44 2.97 -31.07
N SER A 172 8.74 4.00 -31.86
CA SER A 172 9.70 3.95 -32.96
C SER A 172 11.12 4.37 -32.56
N ALA A 173 11.34 4.68 -31.28
CA ALA A 173 12.67 4.98 -30.76
C ALA A 173 13.47 3.72 -30.39
N ALA A 174 14.75 3.93 -30.12
CA ALA A 174 15.68 2.86 -29.75
C ALA A 174 15.58 2.44 -28.27
N SER A 175 14.96 3.26 -27.41
CA SER A 175 14.86 3.05 -25.96
C SER A 175 13.40 2.99 -25.49
N ALA A 176 13.17 2.39 -24.32
CA ALA A 176 11.85 2.41 -23.68
C ALA A 176 11.39 3.86 -23.46
N THR A 177 10.08 4.09 -23.56
CA THR A 177 9.50 5.43 -23.46
C THR A 177 8.28 5.44 -22.56
N GLU A 178 8.27 6.36 -21.60
CA GLU A 178 7.11 6.76 -20.83
C GLU A 178 6.25 7.69 -21.70
N VAL A 179 4.95 7.41 -21.80
CA VAL A 179 4.04 8.19 -22.65
C VAL A 179 2.89 8.73 -21.82
N TYR A 180 2.75 10.04 -21.77
CA TYR A 180 1.68 10.73 -21.07
C TYR A 180 0.73 11.41 -22.06
N LEU A 181 -0.56 11.39 -21.78
CA LEU A 181 -1.53 12.28 -22.42
C LEU A 181 -1.87 13.40 -21.43
N LYS A 182 -1.47 14.63 -21.75
CA LYS A 182 -1.61 15.79 -20.86
C LYS A 182 -2.38 16.95 -21.47
N ASP A 183 -2.90 17.82 -20.63
CA ASP A 183 -3.22 19.20 -21.03
C ASP A 183 -1.93 20.04 -20.94
N PRO A 184 -1.38 20.53 -22.07
CA PRO A 184 -0.13 21.27 -22.07
C PRO A 184 -0.20 22.64 -21.38
N SER A 185 -1.40 23.14 -21.06
CA SER A 185 -1.58 24.43 -20.37
C SER A 185 -1.64 24.30 -18.85
N THR A 186 -2.15 23.17 -18.36
CA THR A 186 -2.33 22.94 -16.91
C THR A 186 -1.39 21.89 -16.34
N GLY A 187 -0.77 21.06 -17.19
CA GLY A 187 0.07 19.94 -16.78
C GLY A 187 -0.71 18.74 -16.26
N ARG A 188 -2.06 18.76 -16.31
CA ARG A 188 -2.88 17.62 -15.86
C ARG A 188 -2.72 16.44 -16.80
N LEU A 189 -2.58 15.25 -16.23
CA LEU A 189 -2.46 13.98 -16.93
C LEU A 189 -3.81 13.28 -16.99
N PHE A 190 -4.13 12.69 -18.15
CA PHE A 190 -5.39 11.99 -18.41
C PHE A 190 -5.20 10.49 -18.60
N ALA A 191 -4.02 10.08 -19.05
CA ALA A 191 -3.64 8.69 -19.24
C ALA A 191 -2.12 8.57 -19.37
N GLU A 192 -1.60 7.38 -19.07
CA GLU A 192 -0.18 7.07 -19.24
C GLU A 192 0.03 5.63 -19.72
N ILE A 193 1.15 5.42 -20.40
CA ILE A 193 1.71 4.10 -20.67
C ILE A 193 3.17 4.13 -20.23
N GLU A 194 3.48 3.29 -19.25
CA GLU A 194 4.84 3.19 -18.73
C GLU A 194 5.66 2.13 -19.44
N GLY A 195 6.97 2.39 -19.58
CA GLY A 195 7.94 1.44 -20.10
C GLY A 195 7.59 0.87 -21.47
N LEU A 196 7.04 1.67 -22.39
CA LEU A 196 6.71 1.18 -23.74
C LEU A 196 8.01 0.79 -24.46
N ALA A 197 8.25 -0.52 -24.62
CA ALA A 197 9.50 -1.06 -25.13
C ALA A 197 9.75 -0.69 -26.61
N PRO A 198 11.02 -0.60 -27.06
CA PRO A 198 11.37 -0.30 -28.45
C PRO A 198 10.67 -1.22 -29.46
N GLY A 199 10.10 -0.64 -30.51
CA GLY A 199 9.43 -1.39 -31.60
C GLY A 199 8.10 -2.03 -31.21
N THR A 200 7.58 -1.79 -30.01
CA THR A 200 6.30 -2.34 -29.54
C THR A 200 5.16 -1.33 -29.69
N THR A 201 3.93 -1.85 -29.65
CA THR A 201 2.70 -1.05 -29.65
C THR A 201 1.84 -1.43 -28.45
N ARG A 202 1.32 -0.45 -27.73
CA ARG A 202 0.33 -0.65 -26.66
C ARG A 202 -0.88 0.27 -26.88
N SER A 203 -2.06 -0.23 -26.56
CA SER A 203 -3.30 0.54 -26.62
C SER A 203 -3.49 1.36 -25.34
N MET A 204 -3.79 2.64 -25.50
CA MET A 204 -4.23 3.57 -24.46
C MET A 204 -5.70 3.91 -24.72
N VAL A 205 -6.60 3.50 -23.82
CA VAL A 205 -8.02 3.83 -23.88
C VAL A 205 -8.31 4.93 -22.86
N VAL A 206 -8.90 6.03 -23.31
CA VAL A 206 -9.14 7.21 -22.47
C VAL A 206 -10.46 7.88 -22.85
N ASP A 207 -11.20 8.38 -21.84
CA ASP A 207 -12.39 9.19 -22.04
C ASP A 207 -12.03 10.68 -22.09
N LEU A 208 -12.15 11.31 -23.26
CA LEU A 208 -11.78 12.71 -23.45
C LEU A 208 -12.99 13.62 -23.49
N GLY A 209 -12.92 14.71 -22.75
CA GLY A 209 -13.85 15.82 -22.88
C GLY A 209 -13.40 16.84 -23.93
N SER A 210 -14.10 17.96 -23.97
CA SER A 210 -13.66 19.10 -24.76
C SER A 210 -12.47 19.78 -24.07
N GLY A 211 -11.40 20.04 -24.80
CA GLY A 211 -10.16 20.53 -24.20
C GLY A 211 -8.95 20.51 -25.13
N ARG A 212 -7.78 20.83 -24.58
CA ARG A 212 -6.49 20.79 -25.25
C ARG A 212 -5.69 19.63 -24.69
N TYR A 213 -5.07 18.86 -25.58
CA TYR A 213 -4.35 17.65 -25.24
C TYR A 213 -3.06 17.57 -26.05
N ALA A 214 -2.02 16.98 -25.47
CA ALA A 214 -0.79 16.65 -26.17
C ALA A 214 -0.22 15.36 -25.58
N PHE A 215 0.38 14.53 -26.44
CA PHE A 215 1.23 13.46 -25.96
C PHE A 215 2.57 14.04 -25.53
N GLU A 216 3.08 13.59 -24.39
CA GLU A 216 4.44 13.81 -23.94
C GLU A 216 5.16 12.46 -23.88
N CYS A 217 6.32 12.40 -24.51
CA CYS A 217 7.15 11.22 -24.57
C CYS A 217 8.42 11.48 -23.80
N GLN A 218 8.73 10.63 -22.83
CA GLN A 218 9.90 10.75 -21.98
C GLN A 218 10.70 9.46 -22.02
N GLN A 219 11.97 9.57 -22.43
CA GLN A 219 12.88 8.43 -22.42
C GLN A 219 13.80 8.55 -21.21
N GLU A 220 14.48 7.47 -20.88
CA GLU A 220 15.61 7.54 -19.96
C GLU A 220 16.66 8.52 -20.50
N ASP A 221 17.26 9.30 -19.60
CA ASP A 221 18.38 10.21 -19.87
C ASP A 221 18.18 11.26 -20.97
N THR A 222 16.93 11.58 -21.32
CA THR A 222 16.61 12.65 -22.29
C THR A 222 15.53 13.58 -21.77
N ASP A 223 15.52 14.81 -22.28
CA ASP A 223 14.45 15.76 -22.03
C ASP A 223 13.12 15.23 -22.60
N SER A 224 12.02 15.50 -21.89
CA SER A 224 10.71 15.10 -22.39
C SER A 224 10.32 15.93 -23.61
N VAL A 225 9.65 15.28 -24.56
CA VAL A 225 9.19 15.93 -25.79
C VAL A 225 7.67 15.97 -25.80
N THR A 226 7.13 17.18 -25.81
CA THR A 226 5.69 17.39 -26.00
C THR A 226 5.38 17.48 -27.50
N GLY A 227 4.50 16.59 -27.96
CA GLY A 227 4.00 16.57 -29.33
C GLY A 227 3.03 17.72 -29.67
N PRO A 228 2.44 17.69 -30.88
CA PRO A 228 1.46 18.70 -31.29
C PRO A 228 0.26 18.76 -30.36
N THR A 229 -0.20 19.97 -30.02
CA THR A 229 -1.45 20.13 -29.27
C THR A 229 -2.66 19.86 -30.18
N VAL A 230 -3.50 18.94 -29.74
CA VAL A 230 -4.79 18.61 -30.35
C VAL A 230 -5.91 19.23 -29.53
N THR A 231 -6.89 19.85 -30.21
CA THR A 231 -8.09 20.39 -29.56
C THR A 231 -9.27 19.48 -29.83
N VAL A 232 -9.88 18.96 -28.77
CA VAL A 232 -11.16 18.27 -28.84
C VAL A 232 -12.27 19.32 -28.70
N PRO A 233 -13.10 19.55 -29.73
CA PRO A 233 -14.09 20.61 -29.72
C PRO A 233 -15.29 20.25 -28.82
N GLY A 234 -16.14 21.25 -28.53
CA GLY A 234 -17.43 21.06 -27.86
C GLY A 234 -17.49 21.62 -26.44
N LYS A 235 -18.36 21.04 -25.63
CA LYS A 235 -18.57 21.38 -24.21
C LYS A 235 -18.68 20.13 -23.31
N ALA A 236 -18.13 19.01 -23.77
CA ALA A 236 -18.14 17.79 -22.99
C ALA A 236 -17.23 17.97 -21.76
N PRO A 237 -17.66 17.56 -20.55
CA PRO A 237 -16.80 17.57 -19.37
C PRO A 237 -15.53 16.78 -19.62
N GLN A 238 -14.40 17.26 -19.10
CA GLN A 238 -13.14 16.52 -19.14
C GLN A 238 -13.26 15.23 -18.31
N GLY A 239 -12.66 14.15 -18.81
CA GLY A 239 -12.53 12.90 -18.07
C GLY A 239 -11.62 13.03 -16.86
N PRO A 240 -11.45 11.93 -16.09
CA PRO A 240 -10.56 11.89 -14.94
C PRO A 240 -9.16 12.37 -15.30
N SER A 241 -8.58 13.19 -14.43
CA SER A 241 -7.21 13.67 -14.57
C SER A 241 -6.64 14.07 -13.22
N SER A 242 -5.32 14.08 -13.10
CA SER A 242 -4.62 14.52 -11.89
C SER A 242 -3.45 15.43 -12.25
N LEU A 243 -3.02 16.27 -11.31
CA LEU A 243 -1.73 16.93 -11.41
C LEU A 243 -0.66 15.94 -10.95
N PRO A 244 0.47 15.82 -11.66
CA PRO A 244 1.55 14.96 -11.21
C PRO A 244 2.06 15.40 -9.84
N VAL A 245 2.71 14.47 -9.15
CA VAL A 245 3.44 14.71 -7.91
C VAL A 245 4.91 14.41 -8.15
N THR A 246 5.77 15.17 -7.48
CA THR A 246 7.21 14.90 -7.45
C THR A 246 7.62 14.28 -6.12
N VAL A 247 8.79 13.63 -6.07
CA VAL A 247 9.40 13.21 -4.79
C VAL A 247 9.53 14.39 -3.84
N HIS A 248 9.90 15.57 -4.35
CA HIS A 248 10.07 16.76 -3.54
C HIS A 248 8.78 17.19 -2.83
N ASP A 249 7.63 17.06 -3.50
CA ASP A 249 6.32 17.33 -2.88
C ASP A 249 6.02 16.33 -1.75
N LEU A 250 6.49 15.08 -1.88
CA LEU A 250 6.27 14.00 -0.92
C LEU A 250 7.26 13.99 0.26
N ILE A 251 8.40 14.68 0.17
CA ILE A 251 9.38 14.74 1.27
C ILE A 251 8.74 15.30 2.56
N PRO A 252 8.08 16.48 2.58
CA PRO A 252 7.48 17.00 3.81
C PRO A 252 6.46 16.07 4.48
N PRO A 253 5.43 15.53 3.79
CA PRO A 253 4.48 14.63 4.45
C PRO A 253 5.12 13.32 4.92
N THR A 254 6.18 12.85 4.25
CA THR A 254 6.95 11.66 4.66
C THR A 254 7.69 11.92 5.98
N LEU A 255 8.37 13.06 6.11
CA LEU A 255 9.06 13.44 7.35
C LEU A 255 8.08 13.60 8.52
N ASP A 256 6.90 14.19 8.27
CA ASP A 256 5.86 14.31 9.29
C ASP A 256 5.33 12.94 9.74
N TYR A 257 5.16 12.00 8.80
CA TYR A 257 4.79 10.63 9.12
C TYR A 257 5.89 9.90 9.89
N GLN A 258 7.17 10.05 9.50
CA GLN A 258 8.31 9.48 10.23
C GLN A 258 8.38 9.97 11.69
N LYS A 259 8.08 11.25 11.92
CA LYS A 259 7.98 11.82 13.27
C LYS A 259 6.84 11.19 14.07
N TRP A 260 5.69 10.96 13.44
CA TRP A 260 4.56 10.29 14.07
C TRP A 260 4.93 8.83 14.44
N ILE A 261 5.56 8.08 13.53
CA ILE A 261 6.05 6.72 13.78
C ILE A 261 7.03 6.69 14.95
N ASN A 262 7.95 7.66 15.06
CA ASN A 262 8.88 7.73 16.19
C ASN A 262 8.15 7.80 17.55
N ALA A 263 7.06 8.56 17.62
CA ALA A 263 6.24 8.63 18.83
C ALA A 263 5.50 7.32 19.10
N ARG A 264 4.99 6.64 18.06
CA ARG A 264 4.34 5.32 18.17
C ARG A 264 5.31 4.23 18.59
N MET A 265 6.57 4.24 18.13
CA MET A 265 7.60 3.30 18.59
C MET A 265 7.94 3.46 20.07
N ALA A 266 7.91 4.69 20.59
CA ALA A 266 8.10 4.92 22.02
C ALA A 266 6.99 4.25 22.83
N GLU A 267 5.74 4.39 22.38
CA GLU A 267 4.57 3.72 22.96
C GLU A 267 4.66 2.20 22.85
N LEU A 268 4.92 1.66 21.66
CA LEU A 268 5.09 0.23 21.42
C LEU A 268 6.21 -0.37 22.30
N SER A 269 7.32 0.34 22.46
CA SER A 269 8.42 -0.08 23.33
C SER A 269 8.02 -0.12 24.81
N THR A 270 7.11 0.73 25.24
CA THR A 270 6.55 0.67 26.59
C THR A 270 5.60 -0.52 26.72
N ASP A 271 4.69 -0.69 25.77
CA ASP A 271 3.66 -1.75 25.81
C ASP A 271 4.27 -3.15 25.74
N THR A 272 5.25 -3.37 24.87
CA THR A 272 5.98 -4.65 24.81
C THR A 272 6.78 -4.93 26.08
N GLY A 273 7.29 -3.89 26.73
CA GLY A 273 7.91 -3.99 28.05
C GLY A 273 6.92 -4.40 29.15
N VAL A 274 5.69 -3.88 29.12
CA VAL A 274 4.61 -4.26 30.04
C VAL A 274 4.19 -5.72 29.79
N LEU A 275 3.91 -6.10 28.54
CA LEU A 275 3.58 -7.47 28.15
C LEU A 275 4.64 -8.47 28.63
N LYS A 276 5.92 -8.17 28.39
CA LYS A 276 7.02 -9.00 28.88
C LYS A 276 7.00 -9.11 30.41
N SER A 277 6.75 -8.02 31.12
CA SER A 277 6.68 -7.98 32.58
C SER A 277 5.58 -8.88 33.14
N ASP A 278 4.41 -8.89 32.51
CA ASP A 278 3.29 -9.76 32.89
C ASP A 278 3.61 -11.23 32.67
N ILE A 279 4.20 -11.57 31.52
CA ILE A 279 4.66 -12.93 31.22
C ILE A 279 5.75 -13.36 32.21
N ASP A 280 6.68 -12.48 32.57
CA ASP A 280 7.72 -12.80 33.56
C ASP A 280 7.13 -13.12 34.94
N ARG A 281 6.11 -12.37 35.37
CA ARG A 281 5.38 -12.59 36.62
C ARG A 281 4.38 -13.74 36.59
N GLY A 282 4.03 -14.24 35.40
CA GLY A 282 3.03 -15.29 35.22
C GLY A 282 1.58 -14.80 35.17
N ASP A 283 1.35 -13.50 35.00
CA ASP A 283 0.00 -12.93 34.85
C ASP A 283 -0.45 -13.01 33.38
N LEU A 284 -0.89 -14.21 32.97
CA LEU A 284 -1.34 -14.44 31.59
C LEU A 284 -2.65 -13.71 31.25
N THR A 285 -3.41 -13.26 32.24
CA THR A 285 -4.64 -12.49 32.00
C THR A 285 -4.29 -11.05 31.64
N ALA A 286 -3.40 -10.42 32.39
CA ALA A 286 -2.87 -9.10 32.03
C ALA A 286 -2.11 -9.15 30.69
N ALA A 287 -1.29 -10.19 30.48
CA ALA A 287 -0.56 -10.38 29.23
C ALA A 287 -1.47 -10.43 27.99
N ARG A 288 -2.65 -11.08 28.05
CA ARG A 288 -3.60 -11.10 26.90
C ARG A 288 -4.13 -9.70 26.55
N ARG A 289 -4.43 -8.87 27.55
CA ARG A 289 -4.88 -7.49 27.35
C ARG A 289 -3.75 -6.63 26.78
N ASP A 290 -2.56 -6.76 27.35
CA ASP A 290 -1.44 -5.89 27.01
C ASP A 290 -0.77 -6.32 25.70
N TRP A 291 -0.90 -7.60 25.32
CA TRP A 291 -0.59 -8.09 23.97
C TRP A 291 -1.42 -7.35 22.91
N LEU A 292 -2.75 -7.30 23.08
CA LEU A 292 -3.62 -6.62 22.11
C LEU A 292 -3.29 -5.13 22.05
N THR A 293 -3.05 -4.51 23.21
CA THR A 293 -2.68 -3.08 23.27
C THR A 293 -1.43 -2.79 22.44
N GLY A 294 -0.34 -3.53 22.67
CA GLY A 294 0.90 -3.37 21.89
C GLY A 294 0.73 -3.73 20.41
N HIS A 295 0.03 -4.82 20.10
CA HIS A 295 -0.18 -5.25 18.72
C HIS A 295 -0.94 -4.19 17.91
N LEU A 296 -1.98 -3.58 18.48
CA LEU A 296 -2.72 -2.52 17.79
C LEU A 296 -1.89 -1.23 17.62
N VAL A 297 -0.87 -0.97 18.45
CA VAL A 297 0.06 0.15 18.20
C VAL A 297 0.95 -0.17 17.00
N TYR A 298 1.44 -1.41 16.91
CA TYR A 298 2.19 -1.89 15.75
C TYR A 298 1.38 -1.75 14.46
N GLU A 299 0.14 -2.24 14.47
CA GLU A 299 -0.75 -2.31 13.31
C GLU A 299 -1.19 -0.95 12.74
N ARG A 300 -1.15 0.11 13.56
CA ARG A 300 -1.36 1.48 13.10
C ARG A 300 -0.20 2.03 12.29
N MET A 301 1.00 1.45 12.42
CA MET A 301 2.21 1.94 11.76
C MET A 301 2.42 1.36 10.37
N GLY A 302 1.45 0.63 9.81
CA GLY A 302 1.54 -0.18 8.58
C GLY A 302 2.34 0.39 7.41
N ALA A 303 2.29 1.70 7.14
CA ALA A 303 3.06 2.29 6.05
C ALA A 303 4.58 2.31 6.25
N ALA A 304 5.06 2.06 7.45
CA ALA A 304 6.49 2.04 7.77
C ALA A 304 7.10 0.62 7.73
N TYR A 305 6.32 -0.43 7.46
CA TYR A 305 6.78 -1.82 7.57
C TYR A 305 7.98 -2.13 6.69
N ASP A 306 8.00 -1.66 5.44
CA ASP A 306 9.17 -1.81 4.55
C ASP A 306 10.42 -1.18 5.14
N THR A 307 10.28 -0.04 5.81
CA THR A 307 11.38 0.66 6.48
C THR A 307 11.81 -0.05 7.77
N PHE A 308 10.98 -0.91 8.34
CA PHE A 308 11.37 -1.76 9.47
C PHE A 308 12.28 -2.91 9.03
N GLY A 309 12.19 -3.32 7.75
CA GLY A 309 13.01 -4.40 7.19
C GLY A 309 12.87 -5.69 8.00
N ASP A 310 13.98 -6.39 8.24
CA ASP A 310 14.02 -7.65 8.99
C ASP A 310 13.38 -7.57 10.39
N ALA A 311 13.27 -6.37 10.98
CA ALA A 311 12.62 -6.21 12.29
C ALA A 311 11.12 -6.55 12.24
N ASP A 312 10.44 -6.32 11.11
CA ASP A 312 9.02 -6.68 10.94
C ASP A 312 8.82 -8.19 11.12
N GLY A 313 9.64 -9.01 10.47
CA GLY A 313 9.59 -10.47 10.60
C GLY A 313 9.85 -10.99 12.01
N VAL A 314 10.61 -10.25 12.84
CA VAL A 314 10.85 -10.61 14.25
C VAL A 314 9.72 -10.12 15.17
N ILE A 315 9.12 -8.98 14.85
CA ILE A 315 8.07 -8.34 15.68
C ILE A 315 6.71 -8.95 15.40
N ASN A 316 6.41 -9.30 14.14
CA ASN A 316 5.09 -9.75 13.69
C ASN A 316 5.16 -10.97 12.75
N GLY A 317 6.18 -11.81 12.94
CA GLY A 317 6.39 -13.00 12.11
C GLY A 317 5.21 -13.98 12.13
N THR A 318 4.74 -14.34 10.94
CA THR A 318 3.65 -15.29 10.71
C THR A 318 4.18 -16.66 10.28
N THR A 319 3.27 -17.63 10.11
CA THR A 319 3.59 -18.97 9.63
C THR A 319 3.30 -19.14 8.15
N ALA A 320 4.12 -19.91 7.44
CA ALA A 320 3.77 -20.35 6.10
C ALA A 320 2.49 -21.22 6.10
N ILE A 321 1.63 -21.05 5.08
CA ILE A 321 0.39 -21.84 4.94
C ILE A 321 0.74 -23.35 4.94
N GLY A 322 0.06 -24.11 5.80
CA GLY A 322 0.22 -25.57 5.88
C GLY A 322 1.47 -26.04 6.62
N ARG A 323 2.30 -25.13 7.14
CA ARG A 323 3.42 -25.48 8.04
C ARG A 323 2.91 -25.59 9.48
N ASP A 324 3.54 -26.47 10.26
CA ASP A 324 3.35 -26.55 11.71
C ASP A 324 3.91 -25.28 12.36
N PRO A 325 3.08 -24.43 13.00
CA PRO A 325 3.54 -23.17 13.59
C PRO A 325 4.71 -23.34 14.56
N LEU A 326 4.70 -24.42 15.35
CA LEU A 326 5.74 -24.65 16.36
C LEU A 326 7.07 -25.11 15.77
N LYS A 327 7.12 -25.42 14.47
CA LYS A 327 8.33 -25.78 13.73
C LYS A 327 8.77 -24.70 12.74
N ASP A 328 8.05 -23.60 12.66
CA ASP A 328 8.35 -22.51 11.75
C ASP A 328 9.31 -21.51 12.41
N PRO A 329 10.56 -21.37 11.92
CA PRO A 329 11.51 -20.41 12.49
C PRO A 329 11.05 -18.95 12.33
N ASP A 330 10.20 -18.68 11.34
CA ASP A 330 9.68 -17.35 11.05
C ASP A 330 8.53 -16.96 12.01
N PHE A 331 7.99 -17.94 12.75
CA PHE A 331 6.90 -17.71 13.68
C PHE A 331 7.38 -17.16 15.01
N THR A 332 7.41 -15.83 15.10
CA THR A 332 7.99 -15.09 16.22
C THR A 332 7.07 -13.93 16.66
N GLY A 333 7.57 -13.06 17.54
CA GLY A 333 6.91 -11.80 17.85
C GLY A 333 5.50 -11.90 18.45
N PHE A 334 4.63 -10.96 18.09
CA PHE A 334 3.26 -10.87 18.56
C PHE A 334 2.48 -12.15 18.29
N HIS A 335 2.48 -12.66 17.05
CA HIS A 335 1.70 -13.85 16.69
C HIS A 335 2.17 -15.13 17.39
N ARG A 336 3.47 -15.31 17.63
CA ARG A 336 3.96 -16.45 18.42
C ARG A 336 3.54 -16.39 19.88
N ILE A 337 3.54 -15.17 20.46
CA ILE A 337 3.07 -14.94 21.83
C ILE A 337 1.56 -15.15 21.91
N GLU A 338 0.80 -14.66 20.93
CA GLU A 338 -0.63 -14.90 20.78
C GLU A 338 -0.93 -16.39 20.83
N TYR A 339 -0.33 -17.16 19.93
CA TYR A 339 -0.55 -18.61 19.91
C TYR A 339 -0.38 -19.24 21.29
N GLY A 340 0.70 -18.90 21.99
CA GLY A 340 0.94 -19.41 23.34
C GLY A 340 -0.11 -18.98 24.37
N LEU A 341 -0.48 -17.70 24.39
CA LEU A 341 -1.43 -17.13 25.35
C LEU A 341 -2.85 -17.70 25.21
N TRP A 342 -3.23 -18.14 24.00
CA TRP A 342 -4.55 -18.69 23.70
C TRP A 342 -4.57 -20.22 23.54
N HIS A 343 -3.41 -20.89 23.46
CA HIS A 343 -3.29 -22.37 23.40
C HIS A 343 -2.74 -23.01 24.68
N GLY A 344 -2.76 -22.29 25.80
CA GLY A 344 -2.48 -22.85 27.13
C GLY A 344 -0.99 -23.04 27.45
N GLU A 345 -0.10 -22.36 26.73
CA GLU A 345 1.30 -22.36 27.08
C GLU A 345 1.56 -21.67 28.43
N SER A 346 2.54 -22.18 29.17
CA SER A 346 2.94 -21.59 30.44
C SER A 346 3.64 -20.25 30.24
N ALA A 347 3.52 -19.34 31.20
CA ALA A 347 4.29 -18.10 31.19
C ALA A 347 5.81 -18.36 31.03
N LYS A 348 6.32 -19.43 31.67
CA LYS A 348 7.73 -19.83 31.56
C LYS A 348 8.16 -20.13 30.11
N SER A 349 7.32 -20.76 29.28
CA SER A 349 7.67 -21.04 27.89
C SER A 349 7.63 -19.78 27.01
N LEU A 350 6.80 -18.79 27.37
CA LEU A 350 6.65 -17.55 26.61
C LEU A 350 7.71 -16.47 26.92
N ARG A 351 8.43 -16.58 28.05
CA ARG A 351 9.45 -15.58 28.44
C ARG A 351 10.49 -15.31 27.35
N GLY A 352 10.92 -16.35 26.64
CA GLY A 352 11.89 -16.21 25.55
C GLY A 352 11.33 -15.37 24.40
N GLN A 353 10.10 -15.65 23.98
CA GLN A 353 9.44 -14.92 22.89
C GLN A 353 9.14 -13.47 23.27
N ALA A 354 8.65 -13.24 24.49
CA ALA A 354 8.40 -11.89 24.99
C ALA A 354 9.70 -11.06 25.11
N ALA A 355 10.81 -11.67 25.51
CA ALA A 355 12.11 -11.02 25.55
C ALA A 355 12.64 -10.68 24.15
N THR A 356 12.45 -11.58 23.17
CA THR A 356 12.80 -11.32 21.77
C THR A 356 12.00 -10.15 21.20
N LEU A 357 10.68 -10.14 21.38
CA LEU A 357 9.80 -9.06 20.92
C LEU A 357 10.21 -7.70 21.52
N ASP A 358 10.32 -7.61 22.85
CA ASP A 358 10.72 -6.37 23.54
C ASP A 358 12.10 -5.88 23.08
N LYS A 359 13.06 -6.79 22.86
CA LYS A 359 14.38 -6.45 22.33
C LYS A 359 14.30 -5.93 20.89
N ALA A 360 13.53 -6.58 20.02
CA ALA A 360 13.38 -6.19 18.62
C ALA A 360 12.75 -4.80 18.50
N VAL A 361 11.68 -4.53 19.25
CA VAL A 361 11.03 -3.21 19.27
C VAL A 361 11.97 -2.13 19.79
N LYS A 362 12.74 -2.39 20.85
CA LYS A 362 13.74 -1.44 21.37
C LYS A 362 14.86 -1.17 20.37
N ALA A 363 15.31 -2.20 19.65
CA ALA A 363 16.32 -2.06 18.61
C ALA A 363 15.79 -1.21 17.45
N LEU A 364 14.59 -1.52 16.95
CA LEU A 364 13.91 -0.76 15.89
C LEU A 364 13.79 0.73 16.29
N ARG A 365 13.30 1.00 17.51
CA ARG A 365 13.22 2.36 18.06
C ARG A 365 14.57 3.07 18.09
N SER A 366 15.63 2.39 18.51
CA SER A 366 16.97 2.99 18.60
C SER A 366 17.58 3.33 17.24
N GLN A 367 17.19 2.60 16.19
CA GLN A 367 17.69 2.77 14.84
C GLN A 367 16.83 3.73 14.01
N TRP A 368 15.58 4.00 14.42
CA TRP A 368 14.63 4.77 13.62
C TRP A 368 15.11 6.16 13.22
N THR A 369 15.90 6.82 14.06
CA THR A 369 16.41 8.18 13.77
C THR A 369 17.33 8.24 12.55
N THR A 370 17.87 7.11 12.09
CA THR A 370 18.70 7.04 10.87
C THR A 370 17.98 6.37 9.70
N GLN A 371 16.74 5.90 9.90
CA GLN A 371 15.96 5.28 8.83
C GLN A 371 15.35 6.35 7.92
N GLN A 372 15.22 6.00 6.65
CA GLN A 372 14.62 6.85 5.63
C GLN A 372 13.44 6.11 5.02
N MET A 373 12.25 6.65 5.21
CA MET A 373 11.09 6.19 4.46
C MET A 373 11.17 6.73 3.04
N ASP A 374 10.89 5.89 2.06
CA ASP A 374 10.81 6.31 0.67
C ASP A 374 9.55 7.17 0.47
N PRO A 375 9.70 8.47 0.10
CA PRO A 375 8.54 9.32 -0.13
C PRO A 375 7.62 8.82 -1.24
N ALA A 376 8.16 8.13 -2.25
CA ALA A 376 7.38 7.62 -3.38
C ALA A 376 6.34 6.58 -2.95
N ASN A 377 6.59 5.87 -1.85
CA ASN A 377 5.70 4.81 -1.37
C ASN A 377 4.51 5.33 -0.55
N MET A 378 4.48 6.60 -0.15
CA MET A 378 3.45 7.13 0.75
C MET A 378 2.02 6.93 0.22
N GLY A 379 1.80 7.19 -1.07
CA GLY A 379 0.48 7.02 -1.70
C GLY A 379 0.07 5.56 -1.82
N LEU A 380 0.99 4.71 -2.28
CA LEU A 380 0.80 3.27 -2.40
C LEU A 380 0.48 2.64 -1.04
N ARG A 381 1.25 2.97 -0.01
CA ARG A 381 1.07 2.43 1.35
C ARG A 381 -0.28 2.80 1.98
N ALA A 382 -0.88 3.94 1.61
CA ALA A 382 -2.23 4.27 2.06
C ALA A 382 -3.29 3.27 1.57
N HIS A 383 -3.11 2.71 0.37
CA HIS A 383 -3.96 1.67 -0.21
C HIS A 383 -3.62 0.29 0.35
N GLU A 384 -2.35 -0.09 0.34
CA GLU A 384 -1.89 -1.44 0.72
C GLU A 384 -2.23 -1.83 2.16
N ILE A 385 -2.33 -0.87 3.10
CA ILE A 385 -2.74 -1.17 4.47
C ILE A 385 -4.14 -1.81 4.51
N ILE A 386 -5.08 -1.29 3.71
CA ILE A 386 -6.45 -1.83 3.63
C ILE A 386 -6.46 -3.13 2.82
N GLU A 387 -5.63 -3.24 1.79
CA GLU A 387 -5.51 -4.46 0.99
C GLU A 387 -4.98 -5.63 1.83
N ASN A 388 -3.96 -5.37 2.64
CA ASN A 388 -3.43 -6.33 3.60
C ASN A 388 -4.44 -6.67 4.69
N ALA A 389 -5.24 -5.70 5.17
CA ALA A 389 -6.31 -5.99 6.10
C ALA A 389 -7.36 -6.94 5.49
N GLU A 390 -7.72 -6.76 4.21
CA GLU A 390 -8.60 -7.72 3.52
C GLU A 390 -7.93 -9.09 3.36
N GLN A 391 -6.67 -9.13 2.91
CA GLN A 391 -5.95 -10.36 2.63
C GLN A 391 -5.68 -11.19 3.89
N PHE A 392 -5.31 -10.55 4.99
CA PHE A 392 -4.81 -11.20 6.19
C PHE A 392 -5.83 -11.20 7.32
N GLU A 393 -6.36 -10.03 7.66
CA GLU A 393 -7.22 -9.87 8.83
C GLU A 393 -8.63 -10.40 8.56
N LEU A 394 -9.26 -10.00 7.45
CA LEU A 394 -10.64 -10.40 7.16
C LEU A 394 -10.78 -11.88 6.79
N THR A 395 -9.69 -12.51 6.33
CA THR A 395 -9.63 -13.96 6.13
C THR A 395 -9.33 -14.73 7.41
N GLY A 396 -8.85 -14.06 8.46
CA GLY A 396 -8.39 -14.68 9.70
C GLY A 396 -7.04 -15.40 9.56
N ARG A 397 -6.28 -15.11 8.49
CA ARG A 397 -4.99 -15.76 8.22
C ARG A 397 -3.95 -15.46 9.30
N THR A 398 -4.07 -14.32 9.96
CA THR A 398 -3.22 -13.85 11.06
C THR A 398 -3.86 -14.05 12.44
N ASP A 399 -4.97 -14.79 12.54
CA ASP A 399 -5.56 -15.17 13.84
C ASP A 399 -4.86 -16.42 14.40
N TYR A 400 -4.08 -16.24 15.47
CA TYR A 400 -3.46 -17.37 16.17
C TYR A 400 -4.17 -17.69 17.49
N GLY A 401 -5.46 -17.36 17.59
CA GLY A 401 -6.37 -17.78 18.64
C GLY A 401 -7.00 -16.64 19.43
N SER A 402 -6.58 -15.39 19.21
CA SER A 402 -7.12 -14.24 19.93
C SER A 402 -8.53 -13.86 19.49
N GLY A 403 -8.91 -14.13 18.24
CA GLY A 403 -10.19 -13.66 17.69
C GLY A 403 -10.22 -12.14 17.46
N THR A 404 -9.05 -11.49 17.35
CA THR A 404 -8.95 -10.02 17.35
C THR A 404 -8.67 -9.36 16.00
N ASN A 405 -8.76 -10.08 14.87
CA ASN A 405 -8.48 -9.51 13.55
C ASN A 405 -9.36 -8.31 13.19
N LEU A 406 -10.60 -8.23 13.67
CA LEU A 406 -11.42 -7.02 13.48
C LEU A 406 -10.87 -5.80 14.23
N ALA A 407 -10.19 -6.02 15.36
CA ALA A 407 -9.46 -4.98 16.08
C ALA A 407 -8.24 -4.54 15.26
N THR A 408 -7.50 -5.49 14.68
CA THR A 408 -6.37 -5.21 13.78
C THR A 408 -6.81 -4.44 12.55
N ALA A 409 -7.85 -4.90 11.85
CA ALA A 409 -8.42 -4.20 10.70
C ALA A 409 -8.90 -2.78 11.06
N SER A 410 -9.45 -2.58 12.27
CA SER A 410 -9.77 -1.26 12.79
C SER A 410 -8.51 -0.40 13.02
N ALA A 411 -7.42 -0.96 13.54
CA ALA A 411 -6.15 -0.26 13.68
C ALA A 411 -5.50 0.05 12.31
N ASN A 412 -5.68 -0.80 11.31
CA ASN A 412 -5.23 -0.54 9.95
C ASN A 412 -5.99 0.65 9.33
N ILE A 413 -7.31 0.80 9.57
CA ILE A 413 -8.06 2.01 9.19
C ILE A 413 -7.50 3.26 9.88
N ASP A 414 -7.19 3.19 11.18
CA ASP A 414 -6.55 4.30 11.90
C ASP A 414 -5.20 4.69 11.24
N GLY A 415 -4.39 3.70 10.86
CA GLY A 415 -3.10 3.90 10.16
C GLY A 415 -3.28 4.54 8.79
N THR A 416 -4.21 4.05 7.98
CA THR A 416 -4.56 4.66 6.68
C THR A 416 -4.97 6.12 6.83
N ARG A 417 -5.77 6.46 7.84
CA ARG A 417 -6.15 7.86 8.11
C ARG A 417 -4.97 8.75 8.42
N GLU A 418 -3.98 8.25 9.16
CA GLU A 418 -2.82 9.04 9.52
C GLU A 418 -1.96 9.41 8.32
N ILE A 419 -1.77 8.49 7.37
CA ILE A 419 -1.08 8.76 6.11
C ILE A 419 -1.88 9.73 5.26
N LEU A 420 -3.18 9.48 5.09
CA LEU A 420 -4.06 10.38 4.34
C LEU A 420 -4.04 11.79 4.92
N ALA A 421 -4.02 11.93 6.26
CA ALA A 421 -3.92 13.24 6.90
C ALA A 421 -2.64 14.00 6.50
N LYS A 422 -1.50 13.33 6.32
CA LYS A 422 -0.26 13.96 5.83
C LYS A 422 -0.33 14.29 4.34
N LEU A 423 -1.00 13.44 3.55
CA LEU A 423 -1.14 13.61 2.11
C LEU A 423 -2.24 14.60 1.69
N ARG A 424 -3.17 14.94 2.58
CA ARG A 424 -4.32 15.84 2.33
C ARG A 424 -3.97 17.16 1.64
N PRO A 425 -2.92 17.89 2.02
CA PRO A 425 -2.57 19.15 1.36
C PRO A 425 -2.31 18.96 -0.15
N LEU A 426 -1.77 17.82 -0.56
CA LEU A 426 -1.51 17.49 -1.95
C LEU A 426 -2.73 16.89 -2.65
N LEU A 427 -3.51 16.07 -1.94
CA LEU A 427 -4.72 15.44 -2.47
C LEU A 427 -5.82 16.45 -2.80
N ALA A 428 -5.99 17.51 -2.02
CA ALA A 428 -7.12 18.44 -2.16
C ALA A 428 -7.25 19.07 -3.56
N ALA A 429 -6.14 19.25 -4.26
CA ALA A 429 -6.11 19.79 -5.64
C ALA A 429 -6.18 18.70 -6.73
N ARG A 430 -6.06 17.43 -6.35
CA ARG A 430 -5.84 16.28 -7.24
C ARG A 430 -7.01 15.31 -7.26
N ASP A 431 -7.73 15.20 -6.14
CA ASP A 431 -8.83 14.26 -5.97
C ASP A 431 -10.11 14.95 -5.50
N SER A 432 -11.16 14.89 -6.32
CA SER A 432 -12.50 15.35 -5.94
C SER A 432 -13.27 14.33 -5.07
N GLY A 433 -12.77 13.11 -4.96
CA GLY A 433 -13.35 11.98 -4.23
C GLY A 433 -13.11 11.98 -2.73
N LEU A 434 -12.29 12.90 -2.18
CA LEU A 434 -11.88 12.89 -0.78
C LEU A 434 -13.04 12.83 0.23
N ALA A 435 -14.12 13.58 0.00
CA ALA A 435 -15.27 13.56 0.90
C ALA A 435 -15.97 12.20 0.93
N ARG A 436 -15.96 11.46 -0.20
CA ARG A 436 -16.48 10.10 -0.27
C ARG A 436 -15.55 9.12 0.44
N LEU A 437 -14.24 9.22 0.19
CA LEU A 437 -13.24 8.41 0.90
C LEU A 437 -13.36 8.57 2.42
N ASP A 438 -13.49 9.81 2.91
CA ASP A 438 -13.68 10.10 4.33
C ASP A 438 -14.95 9.44 4.90
N ALA A 439 -16.07 9.55 4.17
CA ALA A 439 -17.32 8.91 4.56
C ALA A 439 -17.22 7.38 4.57
N SER A 440 -16.48 6.78 3.63
CA SER A 440 -16.25 5.33 3.57
C SER A 440 -15.38 4.85 4.72
N LEU A 441 -14.30 5.59 5.06
CA LEU A 441 -13.48 5.31 6.23
C LEU A 441 -14.31 5.42 7.51
N ASP A 442 -15.18 6.43 7.63
CA ASP A 442 -16.03 6.64 8.81
C ASP A 442 -17.03 5.49 8.97
N ARG A 443 -17.66 5.08 7.87
CA ARG A 443 -18.62 3.97 7.83
C ARG A 443 -17.97 2.65 8.23
N ALA A 444 -16.86 2.28 7.59
CA ALA A 444 -16.13 1.05 7.89
C ALA A 444 -15.67 1.02 9.36
N GLN A 445 -15.08 2.13 9.83
CA GLN A 445 -14.61 2.27 11.21
C GLN A 445 -15.75 2.12 12.22
N ALA A 446 -16.88 2.79 11.98
CA ALA A 446 -18.05 2.73 12.85
C ALA A 446 -18.66 1.32 12.88
N TYR A 447 -18.71 0.66 11.71
CA TYR A 447 -19.23 -0.69 11.61
C TYR A 447 -18.36 -1.69 12.37
N LEU A 448 -17.03 -1.66 12.20
CA LEU A 448 -16.11 -2.49 12.99
C LEU A 448 -16.26 -2.23 14.49
N LYS A 449 -16.33 -0.97 14.92
CA LYS A 449 -16.53 -0.61 16.33
C LYS A 449 -17.86 -1.11 16.90
N SER A 450 -18.89 -1.31 16.08
CA SER A 450 -20.16 -1.91 16.51
C SER A 450 -20.03 -3.40 16.86
N LEU A 451 -18.98 -4.06 16.37
CA LEU A 451 -18.64 -5.47 16.63
C LEU A 451 -17.69 -5.64 17.82
N ASP A 452 -17.29 -4.53 18.46
CA ASP A 452 -16.62 -4.51 19.76
C ASP A 452 -17.63 -4.45 20.91
N HIS A 453 -17.47 -5.35 21.88
CA HIS A 453 -18.26 -5.41 23.10
C HIS A 453 -17.43 -4.98 24.30
N LYS A 454 -17.03 -3.69 24.30
CA LYS A 454 -16.24 -3.04 25.37
C LYS A 454 -14.84 -3.66 25.55
N GLY A 455 -14.08 -3.73 24.46
CA GLY A 455 -12.75 -4.36 24.42
C GLY A 455 -12.79 -5.87 24.19
N THR A 456 -13.97 -6.45 23.95
CA THR A 456 -14.13 -7.85 23.56
C THR A 456 -14.64 -7.88 22.12
N TRP A 457 -13.73 -8.08 21.18
CA TRP A 457 -14.05 -8.10 19.76
C TRP A 457 -14.75 -9.40 19.35
N THR A 458 -15.70 -9.29 18.44
CA THR A 458 -16.34 -10.46 17.84
C THR A 458 -15.36 -11.14 16.89
N ALA A 459 -14.96 -12.38 17.21
CA ALA A 459 -14.13 -13.19 16.32
C ALA A 459 -14.84 -13.43 14.98
N LEU A 460 -14.06 -13.54 13.90
CA LEU A 460 -14.61 -13.69 12.55
C LEU A 460 -15.56 -14.87 12.43
N ASP A 461 -15.20 -16.03 12.99
CA ASP A 461 -16.00 -17.27 12.97
C ASP A 461 -17.36 -17.14 13.67
N ARG A 462 -17.55 -16.10 14.50
CA ARG A 462 -18.80 -15.76 15.18
C ARG A 462 -19.63 -14.70 14.45
N LEU A 463 -19.11 -14.07 13.41
CA LEU A 463 -19.89 -13.16 12.60
C LEU A 463 -20.97 -13.93 11.83
N THR A 464 -22.18 -13.37 11.83
CA THR A 464 -23.22 -13.81 10.90
C THR A 464 -22.78 -13.56 9.46
N ARG A 465 -23.38 -14.29 8.52
CA ARG A 465 -23.13 -14.08 7.08
C ARG A 465 -23.34 -12.63 6.66
N ALA A 466 -24.44 -12.01 7.07
CA ALA A 466 -24.73 -10.62 6.75
C ALA A 466 -23.67 -9.67 7.33
N GLN A 467 -23.16 -9.97 8.53
CA GLN A 467 -22.08 -9.16 9.09
C GLN A 467 -20.79 -9.27 8.29
N ARG A 468 -20.42 -10.49 7.86
CA ARG A 468 -19.25 -10.72 6.99
C ARG A 468 -19.40 -10.03 5.64
N GLU A 469 -20.56 -10.16 5.01
CA GLU A 469 -20.85 -9.47 3.74
C GLU A 469 -20.74 -7.96 3.88
N GLN A 470 -21.19 -7.37 5.00
CA GLN A 470 -21.06 -5.94 5.26
C GLN A 470 -19.60 -5.52 5.49
N VAL A 471 -18.81 -6.27 6.28
CA VAL A 471 -17.38 -5.96 6.46
C VAL A 471 -16.66 -5.99 5.11
N ASN A 472 -16.88 -7.03 4.31
CA ASN A 472 -16.25 -7.16 2.99
C ASN A 472 -16.71 -6.05 2.03
N ALA A 473 -17.98 -5.65 2.06
CA ALA A 473 -18.48 -4.55 1.24
C ALA A 473 -17.84 -3.21 1.63
N ASP A 474 -17.66 -2.95 2.93
CA ASP A 474 -17.03 -1.73 3.40
C ASP A 474 -15.54 -1.68 3.05
N PHE A 475 -14.81 -2.79 3.19
CA PHE A 475 -13.39 -2.85 2.80
C PHE A 475 -13.19 -2.82 1.29
N GLY A 476 -14.05 -3.49 0.51
CA GLY A 476 -14.04 -3.41 -0.94
C GLY A 476 -14.26 -1.97 -1.45
N ASP A 477 -15.23 -1.25 -0.88
CA ASP A 477 -15.42 0.18 -1.19
C ASP A 477 -14.21 1.02 -0.77
N LEU A 478 -13.59 0.76 0.39
CA LEU A 478 -12.36 1.46 0.79
C LEU A 478 -11.23 1.27 -0.23
N LEU A 479 -11.02 0.05 -0.72
CA LEU A 479 -10.01 -0.22 -1.74
C LEU A 479 -10.32 0.53 -3.04
N GLU A 480 -11.57 0.54 -3.48
CA GLU A 480 -12.00 1.32 -4.64
C GLU A 480 -11.77 2.83 -4.45
N GLN A 481 -12.08 3.38 -3.27
CA GLN A 481 -11.86 4.81 -2.97
C GLN A 481 -10.37 5.17 -2.79
N LEU A 482 -9.53 4.22 -2.36
CA LEU A 482 -8.09 4.43 -2.16
C LEU A 482 -7.27 4.22 -3.43
N ALA A 483 -7.77 3.45 -4.41
CA ALA A 483 -7.04 3.20 -5.65
C ALA A 483 -6.60 4.49 -6.39
N PRO A 484 -7.44 5.55 -6.51
CA PRO A 484 -7.00 6.82 -7.06
C PRO A 484 -5.87 7.48 -6.26
N VAL A 485 -5.82 7.31 -4.94
CA VAL A 485 -4.78 7.91 -4.08
C VAL A 485 -3.41 7.35 -4.46
N ALA A 486 -3.29 6.04 -4.63
CA ALA A 486 -2.05 5.40 -5.07
C ALA A 486 -1.63 5.93 -6.46
N ALA A 487 -2.54 5.95 -7.44
CA ALA A 487 -2.25 6.42 -8.79
C ALA A 487 -1.88 7.92 -8.87
N ILE A 488 -2.55 8.77 -8.07
CA ILE A 488 -2.28 10.21 -7.99
C ILE A 488 -0.87 10.48 -7.46
N PHE A 489 -0.44 9.68 -6.49
CA PHE A 489 0.85 9.84 -5.83
C PHE A 489 2.00 9.06 -6.45
N ASP A 490 1.71 8.32 -7.52
CA ASP A 490 2.76 7.76 -8.34
C ASP A 490 3.67 8.89 -8.87
N VAL A 491 4.96 8.77 -8.55
CA VAL A 491 5.93 9.84 -8.75
C VAL A 491 6.29 9.89 -10.22
N ARG A 492 6.07 11.05 -10.82
CA ARG A 492 6.35 11.26 -12.24
C ARG A 492 7.50 12.25 -12.39
N ARG A 493 8.37 12.00 -13.36
CA ARG A 493 9.43 12.96 -13.73
C ARG A 493 8.76 14.16 -14.40
N THR A 494 8.59 15.25 -13.67
CA THR A 494 8.12 16.52 -14.22
C THR A 494 9.33 17.36 -14.63
N VAL A 495 9.36 17.84 -15.87
CA VAL A 495 10.37 18.76 -16.41
C VAL A 495 10.13 20.21 -16.01
#